data_AF-A0A534VL38-F1
#
_entry.id   AF-A0A534VL38-F1
#
_cell.length_a   1.000
_cell.length_b   1.000
_cell.length_c   1.000
_cell.angle_alpha   90.00
_cell.angle_beta   90.00
_cell.angle_gamma   90.00
#
_symmetry.space_group_name_H-M   'P 1'
#
loop_
_entity.id
_entity.type
_entity.pdbx_description
1 polymer ?
#
loop_
_entity_poly.entity_id
_entity_poly.type
_entity_poly.pdbx_seq_one_letter_code
_entity_poly.pdbx_strand_id
1 'polypeptide(L)' 'SLDPFAPQEAILDVPLFELGIQPDEAYQVHELISEERSLWQGNTAQVRLTLDKPAAIWSVLRFRRTEQGF' A
#
# COMPACT_ATOMS: atom_id res chain seq x y z
N SER A 1 2.70 -4.03 14.65
CA SER A 1 3.41 -5.18 15.25
C SER A 1 2.91 -5.38 16.66
N LEU A 2 2.74 -6.63 17.13
CA LEU A 2 2.51 -6.90 18.56
C LEU A 2 3.83 -7.07 19.34
N ASP A 3 4.97 -7.13 18.64
CA ASP A 3 6.31 -6.97 19.23
C ASP A 3 6.64 -5.47 19.33
N PRO A 4 6.80 -4.92 20.55
CA PRO A 4 7.06 -3.50 20.76
C PRO A 4 8.55 -3.15 20.78
N PHE A 5 9.47 -4.09 20.51
CA PHE A 5 10.91 -3.86 20.63
C PHE A 5 11.68 -4.04 19.33
N ALA A 6 11.21 -4.92 18.44
CA ALA A 6 11.88 -5.22 17.18
C ALA A 6 11.10 -4.70 15.96
N PRO A 7 11.79 -4.10 14.96
CA PRO A 7 11.20 -3.88 13.64
C PRO A 7 10.68 -5.19 13.06
N GLN A 8 9.51 -5.12 12.42
CA GLN A 8 8.89 -6.29 11.79
C GLN A 8 8.76 -6.07 10.30
N GLU A 9 9.08 -7.11 9.54
CA GLU A 9 8.85 -7.17 8.11
C GLU A 9 7.69 -8.10 7.82
N ALA A 10 6.85 -7.72 6.87
CA ALA A 10 5.73 -8.54 6.42
C ALA A 10 5.54 -8.38 4.91
N ILE A 11 4.95 -9.41 4.31
CA ILE A 11 4.41 -9.34 2.95
C ILE A 11 2.90 -9.17 3.12
N LEU A 12 2.36 -8.11 2.54
CA LEU A 12 0.92 -7.87 2.48
C LEU A 12 0.37 -8.50 1.20
N ASP A 13 -0.65 -9.34 1.32
CA ASP A 13 -1.49 -9.75 0.21
C ASP A 13 -2.61 -8.72 0.01
N VAL A 14 -2.55 -8.00 -1.11
CA VAL A 14 -3.55 -6.99 -1.49
C VAL A 14 -4.64 -7.69 -2.31
N PRO A 15 -5.92 -7.61 -1.90
CA PRO A 15 -7.01 -8.30 -2.59
C PRO A 15 -7.44 -7.56 -3.87
N LEU A 16 -6.56 -7.54 -4.87
CA LEU A 16 -6.75 -6.75 -6.11
C LEU A 16 -8.09 -7.05 -6.80
N PHE A 17 -8.48 -8.32 -6.87
CA PHE A 17 -9.72 -8.74 -7.51
C PHE A 17 -10.96 -8.12 -6.85
N GLU A 18 -11.01 -8.12 -5.52
CA GLU A 18 -12.13 -7.55 -4.75
C GLU A 18 -12.18 -6.02 -4.88
N LEU A 19 -11.02 -5.39 -5.12
CA LEU A 19 -10.88 -3.96 -5.36
C LEU A 19 -11.10 -3.58 -6.84
N GLY A 20 -11.32 -4.55 -7.73
CA GLY A 20 -11.49 -4.33 -9.16
C GLY A 20 -10.23 -3.79 -9.85
N ILE A 21 -9.05 -4.19 -9.35
CA ILE A 21 -7.73 -3.81 -9.85
C ILE A 21 -7.12 -4.99 -10.62
N GLN A 22 -6.61 -4.75 -11.82
CA GLN A 22 -5.93 -5.78 -12.60
C GLN A 22 -4.51 -6.07 -12.08
N PRO A 23 -4.02 -7.32 -12.13
CA PRO A 23 -2.68 -7.66 -11.62
C PRO A 23 -1.53 -6.90 -12.25
N ASP A 24 -1.69 -6.48 -13.52
CA ASP A 24 -0.71 -5.74 -14.31
C ASP A 24 -0.86 -4.21 -14.21
N GLU A 25 -1.96 -3.69 -13.63
CA GLU A 25 -2.15 -2.25 -13.48
C GLU A 25 -1.54 -1.74 -12.17
N ALA A 26 -0.88 -0.57 -12.23
CA ALA A 26 -0.44 0.12 -11.02
C ALA A 26 -1.64 0.74 -10.31
N TYR A 27 -1.57 0.82 -8.98
CA TYR A 27 -2.60 1.41 -8.14
C TYR A 27 -1.98 2.31 -7.08
N GLN A 28 -2.76 3.29 -6.61
CA GLN A 28 -2.30 4.24 -5.61
C GLN A 28 -2.57 3.70 -4.21
N VAL A 29 -1.56 3.82 -3.37
CA VAL A 29 -1.64 3.51 -1.94
C VAL A 29 -1.34 4.76 -1.16
N HIS A 30 -2.23 5.07 -0.21
CA HIS A 30 -2.05 6.18 0.74
C HIS A 30 -1.95 5.59 2.14
N GLU A 31 -0.78 5.75 2.77
CA GLU A 31 -0.58 5.40 4.17
C GLU A 31 -1.09 6.55 5.03
N LEU A 32 -2.19 6.34 5.73
CA LEU A 32 -2.99 7.38 6.37
C LEU A 32 -2.33 7.99 7.61
N ILE A 33 -1.38 7.31 8.24
CA ILE A 33 -0.73 7.81 9.46
C ILE A 33 0.40 8.80 9.11
N SER A 34 1.20 8.48 8.10
CA SER A 34 2.31 9.31 7.61
C SER A 34 1.94 10.22 6.43
N GLU A 35 0.74 10.05 5.89
CA GLU A 35 0.24 10.70 4.67
C GLU A 35 1.05 10.41 3.38
N GLU A 36 1.94 9.41 3.45
CA GLU A 36 2.77 8.99 2.34
C GLU A 36 1.92 8.37 1.22
N ARG A 37 2.17 8.79 -0.03
CA ARG A 37 1.52 8.25 -1.22
C ARG A 37 2.53 7.50 -2.07
N SER A 38 2.15 6.35 -2.58
CA SER A 38 2.99 5.49 -3.41
C SER A 38 2.15 4.84 -4.51
N LEU A 39 2.84 4.36 -5.56
CA LEU A 39 2.25 3.50 -6.59
C LEU A 39 2.79 2.08 -6.38
N TRP A 40 1.88 1.13 -6.24
CA TRP A 40 2.20 -0.30 -6.15
C TRP A 40 1.68 -1.03 -7.39
N GLN A 41 2.23 -2.20 -7.68
CA GLN A 41 1.84 -3.08 -8.78
C GLN A 41 1.94 -4.54 -8.30
N GLY A 42 1.03 -5.39 -8.75
CA GLY A 42 0.93 -6.77 -8.29
C GLY A 42 0.21 -6.89 -6.95
N ASN A 43 -0.05 -8.13 -6.53
CA ASN A 43 -0.88 -8.43 -5.36
C ASN A 43 -0.09 -8.51 -4.05
N THR A 44 1.22 -8.30 -4.06
CA THR A 44 2.08 -8.40 -2.88
C THR A 44 2.88 -7.13 -2.65
N ALA A 45 2.99 -6.68 -1.41
CA ALA A 45 3.85 -5.58 -1.03
C ALA A 45 4.68 -5.91 0.22
N GLN A 46 5.99 -5.67 0.17
CA GLN A 46 6.84 -5.78 1.35
C GLN A 46 6.69 -4.51 2.18
N VAL A 47 6.39 -4.66 3.47
CA VAL A 47 6.28 -3.56 4.43
C VAL A 47 7.17 -3.80 5.62
N ARG A 48 7.63 -2.70 6.22
CA ARG A 48 8.43 -2.70 7.44
C ARG A 48 7.79 -1.77 8.45
N LEU A 49 7.48 -2.31 9.63
CA LEU A 49 7.02 -1.55 10.78
C LEU A 49 8.19 -1.36 11.74
N THR A 50 8.40 -0.13 12.18
CA THR A 50 9.48 0.25 13.10
C THR A 50 8.91 0.77 14.41
N LEU A 51 9.74 1.05 15.40
CA LEU A 51 9.26 1.54 16.69
C LEU A 51 8.60 2.93 16.58
N ASP A 52 9.12 3.77 15.69
CA ASP A 52 8.58 5.10 15.35
C ASP A 52 7.34 5.04 14.43
N LYS A 53 7.16 3.94 13.69
CA LYS A 53 5.97 3.64 12.86
C LYS A 53 5.44 2.23 13.17
N PRO A 54 4.86 2.02 14.37
CA PRO A 54 4.52 0.68 14.88
C PRO A 54 3.29 0.05 14.22
N ALA A 55 2.51 0.88 13.53
CA ALA A 55 1.34 0.53 12.75
C ALA A 55 1.28 1.41 11.51
N ALA A 56 0.52 0.95 10.52
CA ALA A 56 0.20 1.68 9.31
C ALA A 56 -1.23 1.33 8.89
N ILE A 57 -1.92 2.30 8.31
CA ILE A 57 -3.28 2.11 7.77
C ILE A 57 -3.21 2.54 6.31
N TRP A 58 -3.59 1.64 5.40
CA TRP A 58 -3.54 1.92 3.98
C TRP A 58 -4.94 2.10 3.40
N SER A 59 -5.12 3.18 2.63
CA SER A 59 -6.20 3.32 1.67
C SER A 59 -5.68 2.95 0.28
N VAL A 60 -6.38 2.03 -0.39
CA VAL A 60 -6.04 1.55 -1.72
C VAL A 60 -7.02 2.14 -2.72
N LEU A 61 -6.49 2.87 -3.70
CA LEU A 61 -7.27 3.56 -4.72
C LEU A 61 -6.84 3.06 -6.09
N ARG A 62 -7.81 2.70 -6.93
CA ARG A 62 -7.53 2.39 -8.32
C ARG A 62 -6.95 3.62 -9.01
N PHE A 63 -5.76 3.50 -9.57
CA PHE A 63 -5.13 4.59 -10.30
C PHE A 63 -5.81 4.71 -11.67
N ARG A 64 -6.64 5.75 -11.86
CA ARG A 64 -7.07 6.16 -13.19
C ARG A 64 -6.05 7.17 -13.71
N ARG A 65 -5.25 6.78 -14.69
CA ARG A 65 -4.48 7.75 -15.47
C ARG A 65 -5.48 8.64 -16.19
N THR A 66 -5.80 9.79 -15.61
CA THR A 66 -6.54 10.81 -16.33
C THR A 66 -5.59 11.36 -17.38
N GLU A 67 -5.78 10.99 -18.65
CA GLU A 67 -5.29 11.80 -19.77
C GLU A 67 -6.08 13.12 -19.73
N GLN A 68 -5.72 14.03 -18.83
CA GLN A 68 -6.05 15.43 -19.05
C GLN A 68 -5.14 15.88 -20.20
N GLY A 69 -5.79 16.05 -21.35
CA GLY A 69 -5.19 16.39 -22.62
C GLY A 69 -4.45 17.72 -22.61
N PHE A 70 -3.68 17.86 -23.69
CA PHE A 70 -2.93 19.00 -24.19
C PHE A 70 -3.51 20.38 -23.89
#